data_AF-A0AB40A2U6-F1
#
_entry.id   AF-A0AB40A2U6-F1
#
_cell.length_a   1.000
_cell.length_b   1.000
_cell.length_c   1.000
_cell.angle_alpha   90.00
_cell.angle_beta   90.00
_cell.angle_gamma   90.00
#
_symmetry.space_group_name_H-M   'P 1'
#
loop_
_entity.id
_entity.type
_entity.pdbx_description
1 polymer ?
#
loop_
_entity_poly.entity_id
_entity_poly.type
_entity_poly.pdbx_seq_one_letter_code
_entity_poly.pdbx_strand_id
1 'polypeptide(L)'
;MITAKKFCFCISLQTGCIMLALVGIFLSGMNIDYIMYLLNRTYSRETQYKFPEQVLYTCLQLIPDLLSVLASCLLLISIISQYFWLFWTTLFIQALQAVYLVVFSIISSIIGFNAIINESFWHNITYWIYVVLWLALTLYFMYIIYSYYRQLKERETENAVE
;
A
#
# COMPACT_ATOMS: atom_id res chain seq x y z
N MET A 1 2.61 8.52 -38.65
CA MET A 1 1.80 9.32 -37.69
C MET A 1 1.34 8.44 -36.50
N ILE A 2 2.26 7.75 -35.82
CA ILE A 2 1.95 6.68 -34.85
C ILE A 2 2.24 7.10 -33.38
N THR A 3 2.91 8.22 -33.17
CA THR A 3 3.47 8.58 -31.85
C THR A 3 2.48 9.34 -30.94
N ALA A 4 1.49 10.04 -31.49
CA ALA A 4 0.57 10.88 -30.71
C ALA A 4 -0.57 10.10 -30.01
N LYS A 5 -1.00 8.95 -30.54
CA LYS A 5 -2.05 8.10 -29.93
C LYS A 5 -1.58 7.30 -28.71
N LYS A 6 -0.26 7.17 -28.48
CA LYS A 6 0.30 6.66 -27.21
C LYS A 6 0.30 7.72 -26.10
N PHE A 7 0.28 9.01 -26.46
CA PHE A 7 0.46 10.12 -25.51
C PHE A 7 -0.83 10.54 -24.79
N CYS A 8 -1.99 10.57 -25.46
CA CYS A 8 -3.22 11.10 -24.84
C CYS A 8 -4.03 10.08 -24.01
N PHE A 9 -3.95 8.79 -24.30
CA PHE A 9 -4.78 7.77 -23.62
C PHE A 9 -4.25 7.36 -22.24
N CYS A 10 -3.02 7.77 -21.89
CA CYS A 10 -2.33 7.40 -20.66
C CYS A 10 -2.43 8.45 -19.55
N ILE A 11 -2.85 9.69 -19.82
CA ILE A 11 -2.79 10.78 -18.83
C ILE A 11 -3.72 10.49 -17.65
N SER A 12 -4.99 10.15 -17.89
CA SER A 12 -5.94 9.84 -16.80
C SER A 12 -5.50 8.64 -15.95
N LEU A 13 -4.92 7.62 -16.58
CA LEU A 13 -4.43 6.41 -15.89
C LEU A 13 -3.16 6.72 -15.08
N GLN A 14 -2.23 7.47 -15.67
CA GLN A 14 -1.03 7.95 -15.01
C GLN A 14 -1.36 8.85 -13.83
N THR A 15 -2.34 9.76 -13.97
CA THR A 15 -2.82 10.58 -12.86
C THR A 15 -3.38 9.70 -11.74
N GLY A 16 -4.13 8.65 -12.06
CA GLY A 16 -4.61 7.67 -11.07
C GLY A 16 -3.47 6.97 -10.32
N CYS A 17 -2.45 6.49 -11.03
CA CYS A 17 -1.29 5.84 -10.42
C CYS A 17 -0.42 6.82 -9.59
N ILE A 18 -0.26 8.06 -10.05
CA ILE A 18 0.46 9.11 -9.29
C ILE A 18 -0.29 9.44 -8.00
N MET A 19 -1.61 9.64 -8.08
CA MET A 19 -2.44 9.92 -6.91
C MET A 19 -2.38 8.74 -5.92
N LEU A 20 -2.43 7.50 -6.40
CA LEU A 20 -2.26 6.31 -5.57
C LEU A 20 -0.89 6.28 -4.87
N ALA A 21 0.19 6.56 -5.58
CA ALA A 21 1.53 6.59 -4.99
C ALA A 21 1.68 7.69 -3.93
N LEU A 22 1.16 8.89 -4.20
CA LEU A 22 1.22 10.02 -3.26
C LEU A 22 0.39 9.75 -2.00
N VAL A 23 -0.86 9.28 -2.17
CA VAL A 23 -1.73 8.89 -1.05
C VAL A 23 -1.09 7.75 -0.27
N GLY A 24 -0.50 6.78 -0.95
CA GLY A 24 0.17 5.64 -0.32
C GLY A 24 1.35 6.07 0.54
N ILE A 25 2.24 6.92 0.02
CA ILE A 25 3.37 7.47 0.78
C ILE A 25 2.87 8.30 1.96
N PHE A 26 1.87 9.16 1.77
CA PHE A 26 1.36 10.03 2.81
C PHE A 26 0.72 9.25 3.96
N LEU A 27 -0.22 8.34 3.67
CA LEU A 27 -0.89 7.54 4.68
C LEU A 27 0.08 6.61 5.42
N SER A 28 0.99 5.97 4.69
CA SER A 28 2.00 5.09 5.29
C SER A 28 2.96 5.89 6.17
N GLY A 29 3.39 7.08 5.73
CA GLY A 29 4.24 7.98 6.50
C GLY A 29 3.59 8.44 7.81
N MET A 30 2.31 8.84 7.75
CA MET A 30 1.55 9.21 8.95
C MET A 30 1.41 8.03 9.92
N ASN A 31 1.10 6.83 9.41
CA ASN A 31 0.93 5.66 10.27
C ASN A 31 2.26 5.21 10.90
N ILE A 32 3.36 5.27 10.14
CA ILE A 32 4.71 4.99 10.66
C ILE A 32 5.08 5.97 11.78
N ASP A 33 4.87 7.27 11.58
CA ASP A 33 5.14 8.29 12.60
C ASP A 33 4.34 8.03 13.88
N TYR A 34 3.06 7.69 13.73
CA TYR A 34 2.19 7.35 14.85
C TYR A 34 2.64 6.07 15.58
N ILE A 35 3.00 5.00 14.85
CA ILE A 35 3.52 3.76 15.46
C ILE A 35 4.85 4.04 16.18
N MET A 36 5.74 4.85 15.61
CA MET A 36 7.00 5.22 16.26
C MET A 36 6.77 6.06 17.53
N TYR A 37 5.78 6.96 17.52
CA TYR A 37 5.35 7.69 18.71
C TYR A 37 4.90 6.74 19.82
N LEU A 38 4.04 5.76 19.49
CA LEU A 38 3.58 4.74 20.43
C LEU A 38 4.73 3.87 20.94
N LEU A 39 5.64 3.48 20.05
CA LEU A 39 6.82 2.69 20.40
C LEU A 39 7.72 3.44 21.38
N ASN A 40 8.02 4.72 21.12
CA ASN A 40 8.87 5.54 21.98
C ASN A 40 8.24 5.74 23.37
N ARG A 41 6.92 5.98 23.41
CA ARG A 41 6.17 6.08 24.67
C ARG A 41 6.19 4.78 25.48
N THR A 42 6.05 3.64 24.80
CA THR A 42 6.05 2.31 25.41
C THR A 42 7.46 1.95 25.90
N TYR A 43 8.48 2.16 25.08
CA TYR A 43 9.89 1.97 25.43
C TYR A 43 10.30 2.82 26.63
N SER A 44 9.87 4.09 26.68
CA SER A 44 10.13 4.97 27.84
C SER A 44 9.47 4.48 29.13
N ARG A 45 8.40 3.68 29.05
CA ARG A 45 7.75 3.07 30.23
C ARG A 45 8.36 1.72 30.62
N GLU A 46 8.74 0.91 29.64
CA GLU A 46 9.16 -0.48 29.84
C GLU A 46 10.68 -0.68 29.99
N THR A 47 11.51 0.34 29.72
CA THR A 47 12.96 0.33 30.01
C THR A 47 13.32 0.11 31.48
N GLN A 48 12.34 0.02 32.37
CA GLN A 48 12.55 -0.43 33.75
C GLN A 48 12.57 -1.96 33.91
N TYR A 49 11.99 -2.78 33.02
CA TYR A 49 11.90 -4.23 33.21
C TYR A 49 11.83 -5.04 31.88
N LYS A 50 13.00 -5.56 31.44
CA LYS A 50 13.20 -6.56 30.35
C LYS A 50 12.74 -6.17 28.94
N PHE A 51 13.42 -6.73 27.92
CA PHE A 51 13.04 -6.54 26.51
C PHE A 51 11.59 -7.01 26.29
N PRO A 52 10.65 -6.11 25.94
CA PRO A 52 9.24 -6.44 25.90
C PRO A 52 8.86 -7.03 24.54
N GLU A 53 8.15 -8.16 24.55
CA GLU A 53 7.52 -8.76 23.36
C GLU A 53 6.70 -7.74 22.55
N GLN A 54 6.16 -6.74 23.25
CA GLN A 54 5.40 -5.62 22.70
C GLN A 54 6.20 -4.76 21.70
N VAL A 55 7.52 -4.60 21.89
CA VAL A 55 8.39 -3.90 20.93
C VAL A 55 8.47 -4.67 19.62
N LEU A 56 8.60 -6.00 19.67
CA LEU A 56 8.65 -6.85 18.49
C LEU A 56 7.34 -6.76 17.69
N TYR A 57 6.19 -6.91 18.35
CA TYR A 57 4.89 -6.80 17.70
C TYR A 57 4.65 -5.42 17.08
N THR A 58 5.08 -4.35 17.77
CA THR A 58 5.01 -2.99 17.24
C THR A 58 5.88 -2.84 15.99
N CYS A 59 7.10 -3.39 15.98
CA CYS A 59 7.96 -3.41 14.80
C CYS A 59 7.35 -4.21 13.64
N LEU A 60 6.71 -5.35 13.91
CA LEU A 60 6.01 -6.13 12.88
C LEU A 60 4.84 -5.35 12.27
N GLN A 61 4.20 -4.48 13.06
CA GLN A 61 3.11 -3.61 12.61
C GLN A 61 3.57 -2.55 11.60
N LEU A 62 4.87 -2.20 11.52
CA LEU A 62 5.42 -1.30 10.50
C LEU A 62 5.61 -1.93 9.12
N ILE A 63 5.75 -3.27 9.04
CA ILE A 63 6.03 -3.96 7.79
C ILE A 63 5.04 -3.62 6.65
N PRO A 64 3.71 -3.60 6.85
CA PRO A 64 2.78 -3.26 5.77
C PRO A 64 2.99 -1.84 5.25
N ASP A 65 3.35 -0.89 6.11
CA ASP A 65 3.58 0.49 5.70
C ASP A 65 4.89 0.65 4.93
N LEU A 66 5.94 -0.09 5.31
CA LEU A 66 7.20 -0.13 4.57
C LEU A 66 7.02 -0.75 3.18
N LEU A 67 6.26 -1.84 3.08
CA LEU A 67 5.91 -2.46 1.79
C LEU A 67 5.08 -1.51 0.91
N SER A 68 4.19 -0.73 1.52
CA SER A 68 3.41 0.28 0.82
C SER A 68 4.26 1.43 0.27
N VAL A 69 5.22 1.93 1.04
CA VAL A 69 6.21 2.92 0.57
C VAL A 69 7.02 2.36 -0.59
N LEU A 70 7.52 1.12 -0.46
CA LEU A 70 8.25 0.45 -1.53
C LEU A 70 7.41 0.31 -2.81
N ALA A 71 6.17 -0.15 -2.68
CA ALA A 71 5.23 -0.27 -3.80
C ALA A 71 4.96 1.09 -4.46
N SER A 72 4.79 2.15 -3.67
CA SER A 72 4.57 3.51 -4.17
C SER A 72 5.79 4.04 -4.95
N CYS A 73 7.01 3.77 -4.46
CA CYS A 73 8.23 4.09 -5.18
C CYS A 73 8.34 3.32 -6.51
N LEU A 74 8.06 2.01 -6.50
CA LEU A 74 8.05 1.19 -7.72
C LEU A 74 6.99 1.67 -8.71
N LEU A 75 5.83 2.11 -8.23
CA LEU A 75 4.78 2.68 -9.06
C LEU A 75 5.26 3.95 -9.77
N LEU A 76 5.91 4.86 -9.06
CA LEU A 76 6.50 6.08 -9.66
C LEU A 76 7.57 5.74 -10.70
N ILE A 77 8.44 4.77 -10.41
CA ILE A 77 9.45 4.29 -11.38
C ILE A 77 8.77 3.66 -12.60
N SER A 78 7.68 2.92 -12.42
CA SER A 78 6.93 2.31 -13.52
C SER A 78 6.31 3.36 -14.44
N ILE A 79 5.84 4.48 -13.88
CA ILE A 79 5.32 5.62 -14.64
C ILE A 79 6.44 6.32 -15.41
N ILE A 80 7.61 6.54 -14.81
CA ILE A 80 8.72 7.23 -15.49
C ILE A 80 9.31 6.35 -16.61
N SER A 81 9.55 5.07 -16.31
CA SER A 81 10.16 4.12 -17.25
C SER A 81 9.19 3.60 -18.31
N GLN A 82 7.87 3.75 -18.11
CA GLN A 82 6.81 3.17 -18.94
C GLN A 82 6.97 1.64 -19.14
N TYR A 83 7.64 0.96 -18.19
CA TYR A 83 7.94 -0.46 -18.31
C TYR A 83 6.82 -1.31 -17.70
N PHE A 84 6.10 -2.03 -18.55
CA PHE A 84 4.87 -2.74 -18.19
C PHE A 84 5.01 -3.73 -17.05
N TRP A 85 6.11 -4.48 -17.00
CA TRP A 85 6.35 -5.48 -15.95
C TRP A 85 6.45 -4.87 -14.56
N LEU A 86 6.87 -3.61 -14.44
CA LEU A 86 6.93 -2.93 -13.14
C LEU A 86 5.55 -2.64 -12.55
N PHE A 87 4.50 -2.50 -13.38
CA PHE A 87 3.13 -2.39 -12.88
C PHE A 87 2.68 -3.70 -12.21
N TRP A 88 3.01 -4.85 -12.82
CA TRP A 88 2.69 -6.16 -12.24
C TRP A 88 3.46 -6.45 -10.96
N THR A 89 4.76 -6.11 -10.91
CA THR A 89 5.54 -6.28 -9.67
C THR A 89 5.01 -5.39 -8.56
N THR A 90 4.61 -4.15 -8.89
CA THR A 90 3.96 -3.24 -7.94
C THR A 90 2.65 -3.82 -7.40
N LEU A 91 1.82 -4.40 -8.28
CA LEU A 91 0.55 -5.03 -7.89
C LEU A 91 0.79 -6.23 -6.97
N PHE A 92 1.77 -7.06 -7.28
CA PHE A 92 2.14 -8.20 -6.45
C PHE A 92 2.54 -7.76 -5.04
N ILE A 93 3.37 -6.72 -4.93
CA ILE A 93 3.79 -6.18 -3.63
C ILE A 93 2.61 -5.57 -2.88
N GLN A 94 1.73 -4.81 -3.53
CA GLN A 94 0.52 -4.29 -2.87
C GLN A 94 -0.43 -5.40 -2.41
N ALA A 95 -0.61 -6.46 -3.19
CA ALA A 95 -1.44 -7.59 -2.79
C ALA A 95 -0.84 -8.32 -1.58
N LEU A 96 0.48 -8.55 -1.58
CA LEU A 96 1.18 -9.14 -0.45
C LEU A 96 1.10 -8.26 0.80
N GLN A 97 1.25 -6.94 0.63
CA GLN A 97 1.08 -5.96 1.69
C GLN A 97 -0.34 -5.98 2.28
N ALA A 98 -1.37 -6.01 1.44
CA ALA A 98 -2.77 -6.04 1.86
C ALA A 98 -3.10 -7.34 2.64
N VAL A 99 -2.63 -8.49 2.15
CA VAL A 99 -2.79 -9.77 2.84
C VAL A 99 -2.08 -9.74 4.19
N TYR A 100 -0.84 -9.25 4.23
CA TYR A 100 -0.10 -9.13 5.49
C TYR A 100 -0.84 -8.22 6.47
N LEU A 101 -1.29 -7.04 6.03
CA LEU A 101 -2.01 -6.08 6.85
C LEU A 101 -3.25 -6.72 7.49
N VAL A 102 -4.09 -7.41 6.70
CA VAL A 102 -5.31 -8.05 7.21
C VAL A 102 -5.00 -9.17 8.19
N VAL A 103 -4.10 -10.09 7.82
CA VAL A 103 -3.74 -11.24 8.66
C VAL A 103 -3.14 -10.76 9.98
N PHE A 104 -2.19 -9.83 9.92
CA PHE A 104 -1.58 -9.25 11.11
C PHE A 104 -2.61 -8.51 11.96
N SER A 105 -3.49 -7.69 11.36
CA SER A 105 -4.54 -6.94 12.08
C SER A 105 -5.44 -7.87 12.89
N ILE A 106 -5.92 -8.95 12.26
CA ILE A 106 -6.81 -9.93 12.91
C ILE A 106 -6.07 -10.65 14.05
N ILE A 107 -4.90 -11.21 13.78
CA ILE A 107 -4.14 -11.97 14.78
C ILE A 107 -3.75 -11.08 15.96
N SER A 108 -3.16 -9.91 15.69
CA SER A 108 -2.73 -8.97 16.75
C SER A 108 -3.89 -8.41 17.55
N SER A 109 -5.06 -8.18 16.93
CA SER A 109 -6.27 -7.74 17.62
C SER A 109 -6.84 -8.84 18.53
N ILE A 110 -6.82 -10.10 18.11
CA ILE A 110 -7.35 -11.23 18.91
C ILE A 110 -6.46 -11.48 20.13
N ILE A 111 -5.14 -11.45 19.94
CA ILE A 111 -4.18 -11.68 21.03
C ILE A 111 -4.13 -10.46 21.97
N GLY A 112 -4.53 -9.27 21.48
CA GLY A 112 -4.47 -8.04 22.25
C GLY A 112 -3.07 -7.43 22.30
N PHE A 113 -2.26 -7.61 21.24
CA PHE A 113 -0.93 -6.99 21.11
C PHE A 113 -0.87 -5.86 20.07
N ASN A 114 -1.98 -5.55 19.39
CA ASN A 114 -2.00 -4.45 18.43
C ASN A 114 -1.88 -3.10 19.15
N ALA A 115 -0.78 -2.39 18.91
CA ALA A 115 -0.44 -1.16 19.62
C ALA A 115 -1.46 -0.03 19.38
N ILE A 116 -2.06 0.02 18.19
CA ILE A 116 -3.01 1.07 17.80
C ILE A 116 -4.42 0.76 18.36
N ILE A 117 -4.91 -0.46 18.14
CA ILE A 117 -6.27 -0.86 18.57
C ILE A 117 -6.43 -0.72 20.09
N ASN A 118 -5.38 -1.06 20.84
CA ASN A 118 -5.42 -1.10 22.29
C ASN A 118 -5.27 0.26 22.97
N GLU A 119 -4.94 1.32 22.23
CA GLU A 119 -4.73 2.65 22.83
C GLU A 119 -6.06 3.29 23.28
N SER A 120 -7.09 3.27 22.42
CA SER A 120 -8.44 3.69 22.80
C SER A 120 -9.50 3.21 21.80
N PHE A 121 -10.77 3.31 22.19
CA PHE A 121 -11.91 2.97 21.32
C PHE A 121 -11.89 3.69 19.96
N TRP A 122 -11.49 4.97 19.94
CA TRP A 122 -11.40 5.75 18.70
C TRP A 122 -10.25 5.29 17.80
N HIS A 123 -9.12 4.88 18.38
CA HIS A 123 -8.01 4.32 17.61
C HIS A 123 -8.38 2.97 16.99
N ASN A 124 -9.13 2.13 17.71
CA ASN A 124 -9.66 0.88 17.18
C ASN A 124 -10.53 1.12 15.92
N ILE A 125 -11.53 2.00 16.01
CA ILE A 125 -12.38 2.33 14.85
C ILE A 125 -11.54 2.86 13.68
N THR A 126 -10.65 3.82 13.96
CA THR A 126 -9.82 4.46 12.94
C THR A 126 -8.90 3.46 12.25
N TYR A 127 -8.34 2.50 13.00
CA TYR A 127 -7.50 1.44 12.47
C TYR A 127 -8.25 0.51 11.52
N TRP A 128 -9.48 0.10 11.85
CA TRP A 128 -10.26 -0.73 10.92
C TRP A 128 -10.68 0.03 9.66
N ILE A 129 -11.01 1.32 9.79
CA ILE A 129 -11.25 2.19 8.62
C ILE A 129 -9.99 2.25 7.75
N TYR A 130 -8.81 2.38 8.36
CA TYR A 130 -7.52 2.35 7.67
C TYR A 130 -7.31 1.04 6.90
N VAL A 131 -7.56 -0.11 7.52
CA VAL A 131 -7.45 -1.42 6.85
C VAL A 131 -8.40 -1.54 5.66
N VAL A 132 -9.67 -1.14 5.83
CA VAL A 132 -10.67 -1.18 4.74
C VAL A 132 -10.28 -0.23 3.60
N LEU A 133 -9.81 0.96 3.92
CA LEU A 133 -9.35 1.93 2.94
C LEU A 133 -8.17 1.38 2.13
N TRP A 134 -7.21 0.71 2.77
CA TRP A 134 -6.11 0.05 2.06
C TRP A 134 -6.59 -1.02 1.08
N LEU A 135 -7.53 -1.87 1.50
CA LEU A 135 -8.12 -2.88 0.62
C LEU A 135 -8.81 -2.25 -0.59
N ALA A 136 -9.54 -1.16 -0.38
CA ALA A 136 -10.19 -0.42 -1.46
C ALA A 136 -9.16 0.17 -2.45
N LEU A 137 -8.05 0.72 -1.95
CA LEU A 137 -6.96 1.24 -2.79
C LEU A 137 -6.28 0.12 -3.59
N THR A 138 -6.00 -1.03 -2.99
CA THR A 138 -5.41 -2.19 -3.68
C THR A 138 -6.34 -2.71 -4.77
N LEU A 139 -7.65 -2.83 -4.49
CA LEU A 139 -8.65 -3.23 -5.49
C LEU A 139 -8.75 -2.21 -6.64
N TYR A 140 -8.71 -0.93 -6.31
CA TYR A 140 -8.71 0.13 -7.32
C TYR A 140 -7.46 0.07 -8.21
N PHE A 141 -6.29 -0.18 -7.63
CA PHE A 141 -5.06 -0.36 -8.41
C PHE A 141 -5.10 -1.61 -9.29
N MET A 142 -5.64 -2.72 -8.77
CA MET A 142 -5.88 -3.93 -9.55
C MET A 142 -6.78 -3.64 -10.75
N TYR A 143 -7.87 -2.92 -10.55
CA TYR A 143 -8.78 -2.49 -11.62
C TYR A 143 -8.06 -1.67 -12.70
N ILE A 144 -7.22 -0.71 -12.30
CA ILE A 144 -6.40 0.11 -13.21
C ILE A 144 -5.50 -0.77 -14.10
N ILE A 145 -4.77 -1.73 -13.51
CA ILE A 145 -3.85 -2.61 -14.25
C ILE A 145 -4.61 -3.52 -15.22
N TYR A 146 -5.71 -4.14 -14.78
CA TYR A 146 -6.50 -5.00 -15.66
C TYR A 146 -7.12 -4.22 -16.82
N SER A 147 -7.65 -3.02 -16.55
CA SER A 147 -8.18 -2.13 -17.60
C SER A 147 -7.09 -1.77 -18.60
N TYR A 148 -5.87 -1.49 -18.11
CA TYR A 148 -4.73 -1.19 -18.97
C TYR A 148 -4.33 -2.39 -19.85
N TYR A 149 -4.20 -3.58 -19.26
CA TYR A 149 -3.86 -4.79 -20.01
C TYR A 149 -4.90 -5.12 -21.09
N ARG A 150 -6.19 -4.96 -20.77
CA ARG A 150 -7.27 -5.17 -21.73
C ARG A 150 -7.17 -4.23 -22.93
N GLN A 151 -6.99 -2.92 -22.68
CA GLN A 151 -6.84 -1.94 -23.75
C GLN A 151 -5.60 -2.18 -24.62
N LEU A 152 -4.52 -2.70 -24.03
CA LEU A 152 -3.31 -3.05 -24.78
C LEU A 152 -3.58 -4.21 -25.73
N LYS A 153 -4.24 -5.27 -25.23
CA LYS A 153 -4.60 -6.45 -26.01
C LYS A 153 -5.57 -6.13 -27.15
N GLU A 154 -6.58 -5.30 -26.91
CA GLU A 154 -7.54 -4.88 -27.94
C GLU A 154 -6.84 -4.13 -29.10
N ARG A 155 -5.86 -3.26 -28.82
CA ARG A 155 -5.05 -2.60 -29.85
C ARG A 155 -4.12 -3.54 -30.62
N GLU A 156 -3.55 -4.54 -29.95
CA GLU A 156 -2.72 -5.56 -30.63
C GLU A 156 -3.54 -6.37 -31.62
N THR A 157 -4.79 -6.72 -31.27
CA THR A 157 -5.70 -7.40 -32.19
C THR A 157 -6.15 -6.54 -33.36
N GLU A 158 -6.40 -5.24 -33.17
CA GLU A 158 -6.75 -4.33 -34.29
C GLU A 158 -5.59 -4.21 -35.29
N ASN A 159 -4.35 -4.03 -34.80
CA ASN A 159 -3.17 -3.90 -35.67
C ASN A 159 -2.78 -5.20 -36.40
N ALA A 160 -3.28 -6.36 -35.96
CA ALA A 160 -3.02 -7.65 -36.60
C ALA A 160 -4.04 -7.98 -37.71
N VAL A 161 -5.14 -7.22 -37.80
CA VAL A 161 -6.22 -7.40 -38.77
C VAL A 161 -6.13 -6.40 -39.94
N GLU A 162 -5.37 -5.31 -39.78
CA GLU A 162 -4.91 -4.41 -40.87
C GLU A 162 -3.65 -4.93 -41.56
#